data_AF-A0A1W1VIN2-F1
#
_entry.id   AF-A0A1W1VIN2-F1
#
_cell.length_a   1.000
_cell.length_b   1.000
_cell.length_c   1.000
_cell.angle_alpha   90.00
_cell.angle_beta   90.00
_cell.angle_gamma   90.00
#
_symmetry.space_group_name_H-M   'P 1'
#
loop_
_entity.id
_entity.type
_entity.pdbx_description
1 polymer ?
#
loop_
_entity_poly.entity_id
_entity_poly.type
_entity_poly.pdbx_seq_one_letter_code
_entity_poly.pdbx_strand_id
1 'polypeptide(L)'
;MFNKLFYHDKGLFLQSFHPVTVLIYLFVLLLFSLAYENPLYLLALFFLLALLIKEVDGVEAWEGFLKAGIFLMLVVMIVNPLVIRTGHTIIWYGPEVPCLGRVNISLEALYYGVASSIRLLVIISIFCLYNLMINPDKVLNLFSRIAGKSVLVITLATCMFPTMVRNLERIKEVYQLRGIDFDTGSLWERVKKYSYLYNVLLFSSLEDAIEIAASMQARAFGSGKRSVYSRNLIRPRDTLCIGSVLLALIAGIWGLYYGYGRYTFYPEADFLIKDRATVVVLFIVFFYLSVPLILSKGWKYCRFLKSKI
;
A
#
# COMPACT_ATOMS: atom_id res chain seq x y z
N MET A 1 10.98 17.59 -7.93
CA MET A 1 9.90 17.08 -7.06
C MET A 1 9.61 15.59 -7.28
N PHE A 2 9.65 15.09 -8.53
CA PHE A 2 9.37 13.68 -8.85
C PHE A 2 10.34 12.65 -8.26
N ASN A 3 11.62 12.99 -8.03
CA ASN A 3 12.58 12.04 -7.44
C ASN A 3 12.22 11.55 -6.03
N LYS A 4 11.40 12.27 -5.25
CA LYS A 4 10.96 11.82 -3.92
C LYS A 4 9.83 10.79 -3.95
N LEU A 5 9.17 10.60 -5.11
CA LEU A 5 8.06 9.65 -5.28
C LEU A 5 8.55 8.27 -5.77
N PHE A 6 9.81 8.15 -6.18
CA PHE A 6 10.37 6.89 -6.62
C PHE A 6 10.94 6.09 -5.45
N TYR A 7 10.69 4.77 -5.46
CA TYR A 7 11.30 3.83 -4.55
C TYR A 7 12.81 4.01 -4.54
N HIS A 8 13.40 4.20 -3.35
CA HIS A 8 14.84 4.18 -3.17
C HIS A 8 15.23 2.85 -2.54
N ASP A 9 16.08 2.09 -3.25
CA ASP A 9 16.67 0.88 -2.70
C ASP A 9 17.65 1.29 -1.59
N LYS A 10 17.22 1.10 -0.34
CA LYS A 10 18.03 1.40 0.84
C LYS A 10 18.86 0.18 1.28
N GLY A 11 18.80 -0.94 0.55
CA GLY A 11 19.53 -2.16 0.88
C GLY A 11 19.10 -2.79 2.21
N LEU A 12 17.89 -2.50 2.68
CA LEU A 12 17.41 -2.93 4.00
C LEU A 12 17.00 -4.39 3.99
N PHE A 13 17.14 -5.08 5.13
CA PHE A 13 16.81 -6.51 5.27
C PHE A 13 15.42 -6.84 4.76
N LEU A 14 14.46 -6.01 5.13
CA LEU A 14 13.05 -6.18 4.83
C LEU A 14 12.76 -5.97 3.32
N GLN A 15 13.59 -5.21 2.61
CA GLN A 15 13.54 -5.03 1.15
C GLN A 15 14.17 -6.20 0.37
N SER A 16 14.93 -7.05 1.06
CA SER A 16 15.61 -8.22 0.48
C SER A 16 14.76 -9.50 0.46
N PHE A 17 13.58 -9.50 1.10
CA PHE A 17 12.65 -10.62 1.04
C PHE A 17 12.13 -10.86 -0.37
N HIS A 18 11.71 -12.10 -0.62
CA HIS A 18 11.02 -12.42 -1.86
C HIS A 18 9.72 -11.61 -1.96
N PRO A 19 9.40 -10.97 -3.11
CA PRO A 19 8.23 -10.10 -3.25
C PRO A 19 6.90 -10.77 -2.88
N VAL A 20 6.77 -12.08 -3.18
CA VAL A 20 5.61 -12.89 -2.79
C VAL A 20 5.41 -12.91 -1.29
N THR A 21 6.50 -13.09 -0.51
CA THR A 21 6.43 -13.15 0.95
C THR A 21 5.93 -11.84 1.54
N VAL A 22 6.44 -10.72 1.02
CA VAL A 22 6.01 -9.38 1.43
C VAL A 22 4.54 -9.14 1.05
N LEU A 23 4.12 -9.54 -0.16
CA LEU A 23 2.72 -9.42 -0.59
C LEU A 23 1.77 -10.23 0.28
N ILE A 24 2.10 -11.50 0.57
CA ILE A 24 1.30 -12.36 1.45
C ILE A 24 1.23 -11.74 2.85
N TYR A 25 2.34 -11.24 3.37
CA TYR A 25 2.39 -10.61 4.69
C TYR A 25 1.47 -9.37 4.77
N LEU A 26 1.61 -8.45 3.82
CA LEU A 26 0.79 -7.24 3.76
C LEU A 26 -0.69 -7.57 3.51
N PHE A 27 -0.98 -8.59 2.72
CA PHE A 27 -2.34 -9.06 2.49
C PHE A 27 -2.99 -9.61 3.76
N VAL A 28 -2.26 -10.39 4.56
CA VAL A 28 -2.76 -10.90 5.85
C VAL A 28 -2.97 -9.77 6.85
N LEU A 29 -2.06 -8.79 6.92
CA LEU A 29 -2.24 -7.59 7.75
C LEU A 29 -3.49 -6.79 7.33
N LEU A 30 -3.71 -6.63 6.03
CA LEU A 30 -4.90 -5.96 5.50
C LEU A 30 -6.18 -6.74 5.82
N LEU A 31 -6.17 -8.06 5.66
CA LEU A 31 -7.31 -8.93 6.00
C LEU A 31 -7.65 -8.80 7.48
N PHE A 32 -6.66 -8.83 8.37
CA PHE A 32 -6.88 -8.63 9.80
C PHE A 32 -7.40 -7.24 10.14
N SER A 33 -6.87 -6.18 9.50
CA SER A 33 -7.39 -4.82 9.70
C SER A 33 -8.87 -4.68 9.30
N LEU A 34 -9.35 -5.47 8.34
CA LEU A 34 -10.74 -5.47 7.90
C LEU A 34 -11.63 -6.41 8.72
N ALA A 35 -11.12 -7.58 9.10
CA ALA A 35 -11.89 -8.61 9.80
C ALA A 35 -12.05 -8.33 11.30
N TYR A 36 -11.07 -7.68 11.93
CA TYR A 36 -11.17 -7.31 13.35
C TYR A 36 -11.95 -6.00 13.53
N GLU A 37 -12.94 -6.06 14.41
CA GLU A 37 -13.76 -4.91 14.81
C GLU A 37 -13.32 -4.35 16.17
N ASN A 38 -12.66 -5.18 16.98
CA ASN A 38 -12.15 -4.81 18.29
C ASN A 38 -11.07 -3.70 18.21
N PRO A 39 -11.27 -2.55 18.89
CA PRO A 39 -10.28 -1.45 18.90
C PRO A 39 -8.90 -1.87 19.43
N LEU A 40 -8.83 -2.82 20.37
CA LEU A 40 -7.57 -3.34 20.91
C LEU A 40 -6.73 -4.05 19.85
N TYR A 41 -7.36 -4.84 18.99
CA TYR A 41 -6.66 -5.54 17.89
C TYR A 41 -6.12 -4.54 16.87
N LEU A 42 -6.90 -3.51 16.56
CA LEU A 42 -6.47 -2.43 15.65
C LEU A 42 -5.29 -1.64 16.22
N LEU A 43 -5.31 -1.31 17.53
CA LEU A 43 -4.18 -0.64 18.19
C LEU A 43 -2.93 -1.53 18.23
N ALA A 44 -3.08 -2.82 18.53
CA ALA A 44 -1.96 -3.76 18.50
C ALA A 44 -1.34 -3.87 17.10
N LEU A 45 -2.17 -3.96 16.05
CA LEU A 45 -1.71 -3.96 14.66
C LEU A 45 -1.02 -2.64 14.29
N PHE A 46 -1.58 -1.50 14.70
CA PHE A 46 -0.96 -0.19 14.48
C PHE A 46 0.44 -0.11 15.13
N PHE A 47 0.56 -0.58 16.37
CA PHE A 47 1.84 -0.61 17.07
C PHE A 47 2.87 -1.52 16.38
N LEU A 48 2.44 -2.70 15.91
CA LEU A 48 3.28 -3.61 15.13
C LEU A 48 3.78 -2.94 13.84
N LEU A 49 2.89 -2.26 13.12
CA LEU A 49 3.24 -1.53 11.90
C LEU A 49 4.23 -0.41 12.17
N ALA A 50 4.04 0.37 13.25
CA ALA A 50 4.96 1.41 13.66
C ALA A 50 6.38 0.85 13.91
N LEU A 51 6.48 -0.31 14.57
CA LEU A 51 7.75 -0.99 14.80
C LEU A 51 8.41 -1.47 13.50
N LEU A 52 7.63 -2.03 12.57
CA LEU A 52 8.15 -2.45 11.26
C LEU A 52 8.66 -1.27 10.44
N ILE A 53 7.89 -0.19 10.37
CA ILE A 53 8.26 1.02 9.63
C ILE A 53 9.54 1.63 10.20
N LYS A 54 9.69 1.61 11.53
CA LYS A 54 10.94 2.02 12.19
C LYS A 54 12.13 1.15 11.79
N GLU A 55 11.96 -0.18 11.70
CA GLU A 55 13.04 -1.08 11.27
C GLU A 55 13.43 -0.93 9.80
N VAL A 56 12.53 -0.40 8.96
CA VAL A 56 12.77 -0.09 7.54
C VAL A 56 13.34 1.34 7.37
N ASP A 57 13.70 2.04 8.45
CA ASP A 57 14.16 3.45 8.40
C ASP A 57 13.24 4.32 7.51
N GLY A 58 11.93 4.07 7.62
CA GLY A 58 10.88 4.66 6.80
C GLY A 58 10.07 5.74 7.50
N VAL A 59 10.50 6.15 8.70
CA VAL A 59 9.75 7.06 9.59
C VAL A 59 9.44 8.39 8.90
N GLU A 60 10.39 8.97 8.17
CA GLU A 60 10.18 10.24 7.44
C GLU A 60 9.06 10.14 6.39
N ALA A 61 9.01 9.03 5.65
CA ALA A 61 7.93 8.79 4.68
C ALA A 61 6.60 8.61 5.43
N TRP A 62 6.61 7.85 6.52
CA TRP A 62 5.43 7.57 7.32
C TRP A 62 4.85 8.81 7.98
N GLU A 63 5.65 9.81 8.38
CA GLU A 63 5.15 11.09 8.89
C GLU A 63 4.26 11.81 7.86
N GLY A 64 4.62 11.76 6.57
CA GLY A 64 3.80 12.31 5.49
C GLY A 64 2.46 11.59 5.37
N PHE A 65 2.49 10.26 5.36
CA PHE A 65 1.27 9.43 5.34
C PHE A 65 0.42 9.59 6.60
N LEU A 66 1.03 9.74 7.77
CA LEU A 66 0.35 9.95 9.05
C LEU A 66 -0.33 11.32 9.10
N LYS A 67 0.29 12.39 8.61
CA LYS A 67 -0.34 13.71 8.54
C LYS A 67 -1.62 13.66 7.69
N ALA A 68 -1.54 13.04 6.51
CA ALA A 68 -2.72 12.82 5.65
C ALA A 68 -3.74 11.88 6.32
N GLY A 69 -3.28 10.83 6.98
CA GLY A 69 -4.11 9.87 7.68
C GLY A 69 -4.86 10.46 8.87
N ILE A 70 -4.21 11.31 9.67
CA ILE A 70 -4.82 12.02 10.80
C ILE A 70 -5.87 13.02 10.30
N PHE A 71 -5.58 13.72 9.19
CA PHE A 71 -6.60 14.59 8.58
C PHE A 71 -7.85 13.79 8.18
N LEU A 72 -7.67 12.65 7.50
CA LEU A 72 -8.78 11.77 7.12
C LEU A 72 -9.48 11.17 8.36
N MET A 73 -8.71 10.82 9.40
CA MET A 73 -9.21 10.32 10.68
C MET A 73 -10.19 11.31 11.31
N LEU A 74 -9.83 12.60 11.35
CA LEU A 74 -10.70 13.65 11.89
C LEU A 74 -11.98 13.79 11.08
N VAL A 75 -11.89 13.75 9.74
CA VAL A 75 -13.06 13.81 8.86
C VAL A 75 -14.00 12.63 9.15
N VAL A 76 -13.46 11.42 9.24
CA VAL A 76 -14.26 10.20 9.45
C VAL A 76 -14.84 10.13 10.86
N MET A 77 -14.11 10.61 11.87
CA MET A 77 -14.60 10.73 13.25
C MET A 77 -15.78 11.70 13.36
N ILE A 78 -15.85 12.74 12.53
CA ILE A 78 -16.97 13.70 12.51
C ILE A 78 -18.13 13.18 11.66
N VAL A 79 -17.85 12.62 10.49
CA VAL A 79 -18.87 12.17 9.54
C VAL A 79 -19.59 10.91 10.02
N ASN A 80 -18.87 9.94 10.62
CA ASN A 80 -19.49 8.67 11.03
C ASN A 80 -20.65 8.85 12.03
N PRO A 81 -20.51 9.63 13.12
CA PRO A 81 -21.62 9.90 14.04
C PRO A 81 -22.77 10.70 13.41
N LEU A 82 -22.50 11.48 12.36
CA LEU A 82 -23.51 12.26 11.65
C LEU A 82 -24.36 11.39 10.71
N VAL A 83 -23.77 10.32 10.17
CA VAL A 83 -24.40 9.42 9.21
C VAL A 83 -25.09 8.25 9.90
N ILE A 84 -24.50 7.70 10.96
CA ILE A 84 -25.02 6.50 11.64
C ILE A 84 -26.01 6.90 12.74
N ARG A 85 -27.25 6.44 12.59
CA ARG A 85 -28.42 6.85 13.39
C ARG A 85 -28.93 5.81 14.36
N THR A 86 -28.34 4.61 14.32
CA THR A 86 -28.74 3.49 15.15
C THR A 86 -27.93 3.53 16.43
N GLY A 87 -28.52 3.87 17.57
CA GLY A 87 -27.85 3.88 18.87
C GLY A 87 -28.86 4.04 19.99
N HIS A 88 -28.72 3.27 21.07
CA HIS A 88 -29.70 3.21 22.15
C HIS A 88 -29.50 4.37 23.15
N THR A 89 -28.27 4.90 23.26
CA THR A 89 -27.94 6.06 24.13
C THR A 89 -27.67 7.33 23.31
N ILE A 90 -28.74 8.11 23.07
CA ILE A 90 -28.68 9.39 22.34
C ILE A 90 -28.21 10.48 23.31
N ILE A 91 -27.09 11.13 23.00
CA ILE A 91 -26.50 12.21 23.84
C ILE A 91 -27.07 13.57 23.42
N TRP A 92 -27.31 13.75 22.11
CA TRP A 92 -27.71 15.04 21.56
C TRP A 92 -28.72 14.88 20.42
N TYR A 93 -29.79 15.67 20.50
CA TYR A 93 -30.77 15.85 19.44
C TYR A 93 -30.40 17.12 18.66
N GLY A 94 -30.07 16.95 17.39
CA GLY A 94 -29.74 18.03 16.47
C GLY A 94 -30.94 18.54 15.67
N PRO A 95 -30.78 19.70 15.00
CA PRO A 95 -31.83 20.31 14.20
C PRO A 95 -32.25 19.42 13.03
N GLU A 96 -33.54 19.48 12.68
CA GLU A 96 -34.09 18.80 11.51
C GLU A 96 -33.54 19.43 10.24
N VAL A 97 -32.73 18.68 9.49
CA VAL A 97 -32.24 19.12 8.18
C VAL A 97 -33.19 18.57 7.10
N PRO A 98 -33.74 19.40 6.20
CA PRO A 98 -34.85 19.01 5.31
C PRO A 98 -34.54 17.88 4.30
N CYS A 99 -33.27 17.51 4.10
CA CYS A 99 -32.89 16.35 3.27
C CYS A 99 -32.33 15.16 4.07
N LEU A 100 -32.01 15.32 5.37
CA LEU A 100 -31.41 14.28 6.20
C LEU A 100 -32.22 13.95 7.47
N GLY A 101 -33.31 14.62 7.82
CA GLY A 101 -34.05 14.33 9.06
C GLY A 101 -33.31 14.77 10.34
N ARG A 102 -33.74 14.28 11.53
CA ARG A 102 -33.12 14.62 12.83
C ARG A 102 -31.73 14.01 12.96
N VAL A 103 -30.73 14.86 13.22
CA VAL A 103 -29.36 14.41 13.52
C VAL A 103 -29.30 14.00 14.98
N ASN A 104 -29.33 12.70 15.28
CA ASN A 104 -29.14 12.21 16.64
C ASN A 104 -27.72 11.65 16.78
N ILE A 105 -26.94 12.18 17.72
CA ILE A 105 -25.59 11.68 17.98
C ILE A 105 -25.66 10.72 19.17
N SER A 106 -25.29 9.45 18.93
CA SER A 106 -25.23 8.42 19.96
C SER A 106 -23.79 8.12 20.41
N LEU A 107 -23.61 7.65 21.66
CA LEU A 107 -22.29 7.27 22.17
C LEU A 107 -21.68 6.14 21.34
N GLU A 108 -22.51 5.19 20.91
CA GLU A 108 -22.07 4.02 20.14
C GLU A 108 -21.56 4.44 18.76
N ALA A 109 -22.19 5.45 18.14
CA ALA A 109 -21.74 6.01 16.86
C ALA A 109 -20.40 6.76 17.00
N LEU A 110 -20.13 7.38 18.14
CA LEU A 110 -18.82 7.98 18.45
C LEU A 110 -17.74 6.90 18.61
N TYR A 111 -18.00 5.84 19.38
CA TYR A 111 -17.06 4.72 19.55
C TYR A 111 -16.76 4.02 18.21
N TYR A 112 -17.78 3.76 17.41
CA TYR A 112 -17.60 3.22 16.06
C TYR A 112 -16.82 4.20 15.18
N GLY A 113 -17.12 5.49 15.27
CA GLY A 113 -16.39 6.56 14.58
C GLY A 113 -14.89 6.52 14.88
N VAL A 114 -14.52 6.44 16.16
CA VAL A 114 -13.12 6.33 16.61
C VAL A 114 -12.48 5.03 16.14
N ALA A 115 -13.14 3.88 16.32
CA ALA A 115 -12.61 2.58 15.90
C ALA A 115 -12.37 2.49 14.38
N SER A 116 -13.32 2.97 13.58
CA SER A 116 -13.22 3.05 12.12
C SER A 116 -12.11 4.01 11.68
N SER A 117 -11.92 5.10 12.41
CA SER A 117 -10.85 6.07 12.15
C SER A 117 -9.45 5.49 12.44
N ILE A 118 -9.30 4.70 13.52
CA ILE A 118 -8.07 3.94 13.79
C ILE A 118 -7.83 2.88 12.71
N ARG A 119 -8.87 2.17 12.26
CA ARG A 119 -8.77 1.22 11.15
C ARG A 119 -8.21 1.86 9.89
N LEU A 120 -8.68 3.07 9.54
CA LEU A 120 -8.13 3.80 8.39
C LEU A 120 -6.65 4.15 8.56
N LEU A 121 -6.22 4.58 9.75
CA LEU A 121 -4.80 4.82 10.03
C LEU A 121 -3.94 3.56 9.86
N VAL A 122 -4.45 2.40 10.29
CA VAL A 122 -3.79 1.10 10.09
C VAL A 122 -3.64 0.80 8.61
N ILE A 123 -4.71 0.93 7.82
CA ILE A 123 -4.70 0.67 6.37
C ILE A 123 -3.71 1.60 5.65
N ILE A 124 -3.72 2.90 5.96
CA ILE A 124 -2.78 3.87 5.37
C ILE A 124 -1.33 3.51 5.72
N SER A 125 -1.09 3.04 6.95
CA SER A 125 0.24 2.61 7.38
C SER A 125 0.70 1.33 6.66
N ILE A 126 -0.22 0.39 6.39
CA ILE A 126 0.06 -0.80 5.55
C ILE A 126 0.46 -0.37 4.14
N PHE A 127 -0.25 0.58 3.53
CA PHE A 127 0.10 1.13 2.22
C PHE A 127 1.46 1.83 2.22
N CYS A 128 1.80 2.57 3.28
CA CYS A 128 3.13 3.15 3.43
C CYS A 128 4.21 2.05 3.46
N LEU A 129 4.00 1.00 4.27
CA LEU A 129 4.93 -0.13 4.37
C LEU A 129 5.07 -0.88 3.03
N TYR A 130 3.98 -1.04 2.28
CA TYR A 130 3.99 -1.60 0.92
C TYR A 130 4.94 -0.82 0.00
N ASN A 131 4.79 0.50 -0.07
CA ASN A 131 5.62 1.36 -0.91
C ASN A 131 7.10 1.36 -0.49
N LEU A 132 7.38 1.15 0.80
CA LEU A 132 8.76 1.09 1.32
C LEU A 132 9.42 -0.27 1.10
N MET A 133 8.66 -1.37 1.18
CA MET A 133 9.23 -2.73 1.10
C MET A 133 9.29 -3.24 -0.33
N ILE A 134 8.33 -2.88 -1.19
CA ILE A 134 8.19 -3.51 -2.51
C ILE A 134 8.71 -2.63 -3.64
N ASN A 135 9.58 -3.23 -4.45
CA ASN A 135 10.00 -2.67 -5.72
C ASN A 135 8.94 -2.98 -6.79
N PRO A 136 8.40 -2.00 -7.52
CA PRO A 136 7.39 -2.24 -8.56
C PRO A 136 7.90 -3.21 -9.64
N ASP A 137 9.16 -3.09 -10.06
CA ASP A 137 9.78 -3.96 -11.06
C ASP A 137 9.86 -5.43 -10.61
N LYS A 138 10.10 -5.66 -9.31
CA LYS A 138 10.12 -7.02 -8.75
C LYS A 138 8.72 -7.65 -8.77
N VAL A 139 7.67 -6.85 -8.56
CA VAL A 139 6.27 -7.30 -8.65
C VAL A 139 5.90 -7.60 -10.10
N LEU A 140 6.25 -6.73 -11.04
CA LEU A 140 6.04 -6.98 -12.47
C LEU A 140 6.72 -8.28 -12.91
N ASN A 141 7.98 -8.49 -12.51
CA ASN A 141 8.70 -9.74 -12.81
C ASN A 141 8.02 -10.99 -12.24
N LEU A 142 7.33 -10.92 -11.09
CA LEU A 142 6.57 -12.04 -10.55
C LEU A 142 5.39 -12.41 -11.46
N PHE A 143 4.64 -11.41 -11.93
CA PHE A 143 3.52 -11.63 -12.84
C PHE A 143 3.95 -12.10 -14.23
N SER A 144 5.22 -11.92 -14.60
CA SER A 144 5.76 -12.33 -15.91
C SER A 144 5.58 -13.82 -16.19
N ARG A 145 5.57 -14.66 -15.14
CA ARG A 145 5.40 -16.11 -15.26
C ARG A 145 3.96 -16.51 -15.62
N ILE A 146 2.98 -15.71 -15.20
CA ILE A 146 1.54 -15.98 -15.40
C ILE A 146 1.04 -15.28 -16.68
N ALA A 147 1.46 -14.04 -16.92
CA ALA A 147 0.95 -13.18 -17.99
C ALA A 147 2.08 -12.63 -18.87
N GLY A 148 2.95 -13.50 -19.39
CA GLY A 148 4.25 -13.12 -20.00
C GLY A 148 4.20 -12.07 -21.11
N LYS A 149 3.18 -12.07 -21.99
CA LYS A 149 3.02 -11.04 -23.03
C LYS A 149 2.56 -9.70 -22.45
N SER A 150 1.60 -9.71 -21.53
CA SER A 150 1.08 -8.49 -20.90
C SER A 150 2.12 -7.81 -20.03
N VAL A 151 2.87 -8.59 -19.24
CA VAL A 151 3.95 -8.04 -18.39
C VAL A 151 5.07 -7.45 -19.22
N LEU A 152 5.40 -8.03 -20.37
CA LEU A 152 6.37 -7.43 -21.29
C LEU A 152 5.92 -6.03 -21.72
N VAL A 153 4.67 -5.88 -22.16
CA VAL A 153 4.13 -4.57 -22.58
C VAL A 153 4.20 -3.57 -21.44
N ILE A 154 3.83 -3.98 -20.23
CA ILE A 154 3.90 -3.12 -19.03
C ILE A 154 5.36 -2.76 -18.70
N THR A 155 6.29 -3.71 -18.81
CA THR A 155 7.72 -3.48 -18.53
C THR A 155 8.33 -2.51 -19.55
N LEU A 156 8.00 -2.68 -20.83
CA LEU A 156 8.40 -1.76 -21.90
C LEU A 156 7.82 -0.36 -21.66
N ALA A 157 6.52 -0.27 -21.35
CA ALA A 157 5.88 1.00 -21.04
C ALA A 157 6.52 1.71 -19.83
N THR A 158 6.84 0.96 -18.78
CA THR A 158 7.50 1.48 -17.57
C THR A 158 8.92 1.97 -17.87
N CYS A 159 9.67 1.25 -18.71
CA CYS A 159 11.00 1.68 -19.15
C CYS A 159 10.96 2.90 -20.10
N MET A 160 9.93 3.00 -20.93
CA MET A 160 9.75 4.13 -21.87
C MET A 160 9.28 5.40 -21.16
N PHE A 161 8.57 5.28 -20.03
CA PHE A 161 8.01 6.44 -19.31
C PHE A 161 9.07 7.49 -18.91
N PRO A 162 10.21 7.16 -18.28
CA PRO A 162 11.27 8.14 -17.99
C PRO A 162 11.86 8.78 -19.25
N THR A 163 11.96 8.05 -20.36
CA THR A 163 12.45 8.59 -21.63
C THR A 163 11.43 9.54 -22.25
N MET A 164 10.15 9.20 -22.20
CA MET A 164 9.04 10.05 -22.65
C MET A 164 9.00 11.38 -21.89
N VAL A 165 9.18 11.36 -20.56
CA VAL A 165 9.24 12.59 -19.74
C VAL A 165 10.43 13.47 -20.15
N ARG A 166 11.63 12.89 -20.34
CA ARG A 166 12.81 13.63 -20.81
C ARG A 166 12.63 14.20 -22.22
N ASN A 167 11.99 13.45 -23.12
CA ASN A 167 11.70 13.91 -24.48
C ASN A 167 10.66 15.04 -24.44
N LEU A 168 9.65 14.96 -23.59
CA LEU A 168 8.67 16.02 -23.36
C LEU A 168 9.34 17.32 -22.90
N GLU A 169 10.25 17.24 -21.93
CA GLU A 169 11.01 18.41 -21.44
C GLU A 169 11.89 19.01 -22.54
N ARG A 170 12.63 18.18 -23.28
CA ARG A 170 13.46 18.64 -24.40
C ARG A 170 12.64 19.32 -25.50
N ILE A 171 11.51 18.72 -25.89
CA ILE A 171 10.62 19.30 -26.91
C ILE A 171 10.04 20.63 -26.40
N LYS A 172 9.66 20.70 -25.12
CA LYS A 172 9.17 21.94 -24.49
C LYS A 172 10.23 23.04 -24.57
N GLU A 173 11.47 22.75 -24.21
CA GLU A 173 12.59 23.70 -24.29
C GLU A 173 12.82 24.22 -25.72
N VAL A 174 12.79 23.33 -26.73
CA VAL A 174 12.93 23.73 -28.13
C VAL A 174 11.81 24.67 -28.58
N TYR A 175 10.57 24.41 -28.17
CA TYR A 175 9.44 25.30 -28.48
C TYR A 175 9.54 26.64 -27.76
N GLN A 176 10.03 26.66 -26.52
CA GLN A 176 10.30 27.90 -25.78
C GLN A 176 11.39 28.74 -26.47
N LEU A 177 12.45 28.11 -26.97
CA LEU A 177 13.49 28.80 -27.76
C LEU A 177 12.97 29.36 -29.08
N ARG A 178 11.93 28.74 -29.66
CA ARG A 178 11.21 29.26 -30.84
C ARG A 178 10.22 30.38 -30.50
N GLY A 179 10.17 30.84 -29.26
CA GLY A 179 9.31 31.92 -28.80
C GLY A 179 7.90 31.50 -28.40
N ILE A 180 7.62 30.19 -28.28
CA ILE A 180 6.33 29.72 -27.76
C ILE A 180 6.37 29.68 -26.24
N ASP A 181 5.69 30.62 -25.62
CA ASP A 181 5.47 30.61 -24.18
C ASP A 181 4.21 29.81 -23.83
N PHE A 182 4.35 28.76 -23.02
CA PHE A 182 3.28 27.85 -22.62
C PHE A 182 2.42 28.39 -21.48
N ASP A 183 2.92 29.37 -20.71
CA ASP A 183 2.26 29.87 -19.51
C ASP A 183 1.47 31.17 -19.77
N THR A 184 1.54 31.72 -20.98
CA THR A 184 0.78 32.92 -21.38
C THR A 184 -0.48 32.59 -22.18
N GLY A 185 -1.52 33.42 -22.02
CA GLY A 185 -2.78 33.36 -22.78
C GLY A 185 -3.96 32.74 -22.02
N SER A 186 -5.09 32.66 -22.70
CA SER A 186 -6.32 32.03 -22.20
C SER A 186 -6.17 30.50 -22.04
N LEU A 187 -7.02 29.85 -21.23
CA LEU A 187 -6.97 28.39 -21.04
C LEU A 187 -7.04 27.63 -22.39
N TRP A 188 -7.85 28.12 -23.33
CA TRP A 188 -7.98 27.55 -24.67
C TRP A 188 -6.70 27.67 -25.51
N GLU A 189 -6.04 28.84 -25.46
CA GLU A 189 -4.75 29.04 -26.13
C GLU A 189 -3.67 28.12 -25.56
N ARG A 190 -3.62 27.96 -24.23
CA ARG A 190 -2.69 27.03 -23.57
C ARG A 190 -2.91 25.60 -24.06
N VAL A 191 -4.15 25.12 -24.07
CA VAL A 191 -4.49 23.77 -24.57
C VAL A 191 -4.02 23.59 -26.02
N LYS A 192 -4.24 24.58 -26.88
CA LYS A 192 -3.80 24.53 -28.28
C LYS A 192 -2.27 24.46 -28.40
N LYS A 193 -1.52 25.22 -27.60
CA LYS A 193 -0.05 25.17 -27.53
C LYS A 193 0.44 23.77 -27.09
N TYR A 194 -0.15 23.21 -26.03
CA TYR A 194 0.19 21.86 -25.56
C TYR A 194 -0.17 20.75 -26.57
N SER A 195 -1.23 20.91 -27.36
CA SER A 195 -1.60 19.95 -28.41
C SER A 195 -0.47 19.74 -29.43
N TYR A 196 0.19 20.80 -29.88
CA TYR A 196 1.33 20.68 -30.80
C TYR A 196 2.51 19.94 -30.17
N LEU A 197 2.81 20.22 -28.91
CA LEU A 197 3.84 19.51 -28.16
C LEU A 197 3.54 18.01 -28.09
N TYR A 198 2.30 17.64 -27.74
CA TYR A 198 1.90 16.24 -27.66
C TYR A 198 1.95 15.54 -29.03
N ASN A 199 1.57 16.22 -30.12
CA ASN A 199 1.68 15.64 -31.45
C ASN A 199 3.13 15.23 -31.77
N VAL A 200 4.11 16.13 -31.56
CA VAL A 200 5.53 15.82 -31.81
C VAL A 200 6.01 14.67 -30.91
N LEU A 201 5.63 14.70 -29.63
CA LEU A 201 5.97 13.62 -28.69
C LEU A 201 5.40 12.27 -29.12
N LEU A 202 4.16 12.24 -29.64
CA LEU A 202 3.51 11.03 -30.14
C LEU A 202 4.23 10.48 -31.37
N PHE A 203 4.60 11.34 -32.33
CA PHE A 203 5.38 10.91 -33.50
C PHE A 203 6.74 10.32 -33.09
N SER A 204 7.48 11.01 -32.23
CA SER A 204 8.77 10.51 -31.72
C SER A 204 8.62 9.20 -30.94
N SER A 205 7.57 9.06 -30.12
CA SER A 205 7.34 7.83 -29.35
C SER A 205 6.93 6.65 -30.24
N LEU A 206 6.25 6.91 -31.36
CA LEU A 206 5.90 5.90 -32.35
C LEU A 206 7.14 5.39 -33.09
N GLU A 207 8.04 6.31 -33.47
CA GLU A 207 9.33 5.99 -34.07
C GLU A 207 10.19 5.15 -33.12
N ASP A 208 10.32 5.57 -31.86
CA ASP A 208 11.02 4.81 -30.80
C ASP A 208 10.43 3.39 -30.65
N ALA A 209 9.09 3.26 -30.68
CA ALA A 209 8.43 1.96 -30.56
C ALA A 209 8.72 1.03 -31.75
N ILE A 210 8.77 1.58 -32.98
CA ILE A 210 9.13 0.82 -34.18
C ILE A 210 10.59 0.36 -34.11
N GLU A 211 11.51 1.22 -33.66
CA GLU A 211 12.92 0.87 -33.49
C GLU A 211 13.11 -0.22 -32.43
N ILE A 212 12.42 -0.11 -31.28
CA ILE A 212 12.42 -1.15 -30.24
C ILE A 212 11.90 -2.47 -30.80
N ALA A 213 10.81 -2.46 -31.56
CA ALA A 213 10.26 -3.66 -32.17
C ALA A 213 11.24 -4.31 -33.18
N ALA A 214 11.87 -3.52 -34.03
CA ALA A 214 12.87 -3.99 -34.98
C ALA A 214 14.09 -4.60 -34.26
N SER A 215 14.58 -3.95 -33.21
CA SER A 215 15.68 -4.43 -32.36
C SER A 215 15.33 -5.74 -31.64
N MET A 216 14.10 -5.86 -31.13
CA MET A 216 13.59 -7.10 -30.54
C MET A 216 13.56 -8.23 -31.57
N GLN A 217 13.06 -7.96 -32.78
CA GLN A 217 13.02 -8.96 -33.86
C GLN A 217 14.42 -9.41 -34.28
N ALA A 218 15.38 -8.47 -34.39
CA ALA A 218 16.78 -8.78 -34.71
C ALA A 218 17.44 -9.66 -33.63
N ARG A 219 17.04 -9.51 -32.36
CA ARG A 219 17.45 -10.39 -31.24
C ARG A 219 16.66 -11.70 -31.16
N ALA A 220 15.94 -12.06 -32.23
CA ALA A 220 15.11 -13.26 -32.33
C ALA A 220 14.01 -13.35 -31.25
N PHE A 221 13.46 -12.21 -30.82
CA PHE A 221 12.40 -12.18 -29.82
C PHE A 221 11.13 -12.86 -30.34
N GLY A 222 10.77 -14.00 -29.76
CA GLY A 222 9.58 -14.77 -30.17
C GLY A 222 9.90 -16.06 -30.96
N SER A 223 11.19 -16.35 -31.20
CA SER A 223 11.65 -17.56 -31.89
C SER A 223 11.48 -18.87 -31.10
N GLY A 224 11.19 -18.82 -29.80
CA GLY A 224 11.05 -20.03 -28.98
C GLY A 224 10.75 -19.80 -27.51
N LYS A 225 10.91 -20.85 -26.69
CA LYS A 225 10.74 -20.79 -25.24
C LYS A 225 11.77 -19.84 -24.62
N ARG A 226 11.30 -18.90 -23.79
CA ARG A 226 12.17 -17.92 -23.12
C ARG A 226 12.77 -18.47 -21.83
N SER A 227 14.02 -18.10 -21.58
CA SER A 227 14.65 -18.21 -20.27
C SER A 227 14.41 -16.92 -19.46
N VAL A 228 14.44 -17.05 -18.13
CA VAL A 228 14.33 -15.91 -17.20
C VAL A 228 15.72 -15.64 -16.63
N TYR A 229 16.26 -14.44 -16.91
CA TYR A 229 17.59 -14.00 -16.47
C TYR A 229 17.60 -13.66 -14.97
N SER A 230 16.73 -12.75 -14.52
CA SER A 230 16.63 -12.35 -13.11
C SER A 230 15.63 -13.26 -12.38
N ARG A 231 16.13 -14.27 -11.68
CA ARG A 231 15.31 -15.12 -10.80
C ARG A 231 15.47 -14.67 -9.35
N ASN A 232 14.37 -14.21 -8.76
CA ASN A 232 14.29 -14.08 -7.30
C ASN A 232 14.10 -15.50 -6.74
N LEU A 233 15.13 -16.03 -6.08
CA LEU A 233 15.06 -17.34 -5.43
C LEU A 233 14.41 -17.19 -4.06
N ILE A 234 13.51 -18.12 -3.74
CA ILE A 234 12.93 -18.21 -2.39
C ILE A 234 14.02 -18.73 -1.46
N ARG A 235 14.37 -17.93 -0.46
CA ARG A 235 15.34 -18.29 0.57
C ARG A 235 14.62 -18.99 1.72
N PRO A 236 15.31 -19.81 2.54
CA PRO A 236 14.70 -20.47 3.70
C PRO A 236 14.10 -19.48 4.73
N ARG A 237 14.58 -18.23 4.70
CA ARG A 237 14.03 -17.10 5.46
C ARG A 237 12.62 -16.73 5.01
N ASP A 238 12.39 -16.73 3.69
CA ASP A 238 11.10 -16.42 3.10
C ASP A 238 10.06 -17.49 3.48
N THR A 239 10.45 -18.76 3.46
CA THR A 239 9.56 -19.87 3.83
C THR A 239 9.20 -19.84 5.32
N LEU A 240 10.13 -19.45 6.20
CA LEU A 240 9.85 -19.30 7.63
C LEU A 240 8.89 -18.15 7.91
N CYS A 241 9.06 -17.01 7.24
CA CYS A 241 8.11 -15.89 7.30
C CYS A 241 6.73 -16.29 6.75
N ILE A 242 6.66 -16.98 5.61
CA ILE A 242 5.37 -17.45 5.06
C ILE A 242 4.70 -18.41 6.07
N GLY A 243 5.46 -19.34 6.65
CA GLY A 243 4.96 -20.27 7.65
C GLY A 243 4.37 -19.57 8.87
N SER A 244 5.09 -18.58 9.44
CA SER A 244 4.59 -17.83 10.59
C SER A 244 3.35 -17.01 10.26
N VAL A 245 3.29 -16.43 9.06
CA VAL A 245 2.14 -15.62 8.61
C VAL A 245 0.90 -16.48 8.36
N LEU A 246 1.08 -17.68 7.80
CA LEU A 246 -0.02 -18.63 7.64
C LEU A 246 -0.54 -19.13 9.00
N LEU A 247 0.36 -19.38 9.97
CA LEU A 247 -0.04 -19.72 11.34
C LEU A 247 -0.81 -18.58 12.00
N ALA A 248 -0.37 -17.33 11.82
CA ALA A 248 -1.11 -16.16 12.27
C ALA A 248 -2.52 -16.14 11.66
N LEU A 249 -2.62 -16.33 10.34
CA LEU A 249 -3.88 -16.37 9.58
C LEU A 249 -4.84 -17.42 10.16
N ILE A 250 -4.37 -18.65 10.36
CA ILE A 250 -5.16 -19.75 10.91
C ILE A 250 -5.63 -19.41 12.34
N ALA A 251 -4.72 -18.94 13.20
CA ALA A 251 -5.07 -18.54 14.57
C ALA A 251 -6.07 -17.38 14.60
N GLY A 252 -5.96 -16.44 13.67
CA GLY A 252 -6.86 -15.30 13.55
C GLY A 252 -8.26 -15.70 13.08
N ILE A 253 -8.37 -16.56 12.06
CA ILE A 253 -9.65 -17.13 11.61
C ILE A 253 -10.29 -17.96 12.72
N TRP A 254 -9.51 -18.77 13.42
CA TRP A 254 -9.99 -19.54 14.56
C TRP A 254 -10.57 -18.59 15.63
N GLY A 255 -9.84 -17.53 16.00
CA GLY A 255 -10.34 -16.48 16.90
C GLY A 255 -11.64 -15.80 16.44
N LEU A 256 -11.76 -15.52 15.13
CA LEU A 256 -12.96 -14.93 14.53
C LEU A 256 -14.15 -15.90 14.56
N TYR A 257 -13.92 -17.19 14.34
CA TYR A 257 -14.95 -18.23 14.38
C TYR A 257 -15.58 -18.37 15.76
N TYR A 258 -14.78 -18.29 16.83
CA TYR A 258 -15.26 -18.28 18.22
C TYR A 258 -15.79 -16.91 18.69
N GLY A 259 -15.85 -15.91 17.80
CA GLY A 259 -16.42 -14.60 18.11
C GLY A 259 -15.49 -13.65 18.87
N TYR A 260 -14.24 -14.03 19.13
CA TYR A 260 -13.25 -13.21 19.86
C TYR A 260 -12.72 -12.00 19.07
N GLY A 261 -13.07 -11.88 17.78
CA GLY A 261 -12.70 -10.77 16.90
C GLY A 261 -13.82 -9.78 16.56
N ARG A 262 -15.08 -10.13 16.87
CA ARG A 262 -16.25 -9.30 16.61
C ARG A 262 -16.51 -8.41 17.81
N TYR A 263 -16.64 -7.12 17.55
CA TYR A 263 -17.06 -6.15 18.56
C TYR A 263 -18.43 -5.66 18.12
N THR A 264 -19.47 -6.08 18.82
CA THR A 264 -20.81 -5.56 18.56
C THR A 264 -20.86 -4.14 19.10
N PHE A 265 -20.73 -3.16 18.20
CA PHE A 265 -20.87 -1.74 18.52
C PHE A 265 -22.33 -1.36 18.82
N TYR A 266 -23.29 -2.19 18.42
CA TYR A 266 -24.72 -2.00 18.58
C TYR A 266 -25.36 -3.29 19.13
N PRO A 267 -26.37 -3.23 20.04
CA PRO A 267 -27.03 -2.06 20.63
C PRO A 267 -26.39 -1.53 21.93
N GLU A 268 -25.50 -2.28 22.58
CA GLU A 268 -24.67 -1.82 23.69
C GLU A 268 -23.19 -2.06 23.35
N ALA A 269 -22.32 -1.12 23.70
CA ALA A 269 -20.88 -1.30 23.55
C ALA A 269 -20.41 -2.44 24.47
N ASP A 270 -20.08 -3.58 23.87
CA ASP A 270 -19.60 -4.76 24.60
C ASP A 270 -18.28 -4.46 25.36
N PHE A 271 -17.95 -5.24 26.38
CA PHE A 271 -16.70 -5.01 27.12
C PHE A 271 -15.48 -5.24 26.21
N LEU A 272 -14.50 -4.33 26.25
CA LEU A 272 -13.24 -4.45 25.48
C LEU A 272 -12.50 -5.78 25.70
N ILE A 273 -12.75 -6.46 26.83
CA ILE A 273 -12.20 -7.78 27.18
C ILE A 273 -13.36 -8.64 27.69
N LYS A 274 -14.02 -9.37 26.79
CA LYS A 274 -15.13 -10.27 27.15
C LYS A 274 -14.68 -11.59 27.81
N ASP A 275 -13.48 -12.06 27.48
CA ASP A 275 -12.96 -13.36 27.95
C ASP A 275 -11.42 -13.39 27.95
N ARG A 276 -10.77 -14.16 28.84
CA ARG A 276 -9.29 -14.32 28.86
C ARG A 276 -8.76 -14.89 27.54
N ALA A 277 -9.59 -15.65 26.83
CA ALA A 277 -9.29 -16.19 25.52
C ALA A 277 -9.07 -15.11 24.44
N THR A 278 -9.71 -13.93 24.51
CA THR A 278 -9.49 -12.85 23.54
C THR A 278 -8.07 -12.32 23.61
N VAL A 279 -7.53 -12.19 24.82
CA VAL A 279 -6.16 -11.70 25.06
C VAL A 279 -5.14 -12.75 24.61
N VAL A 280 -5.40 -14.04 24.88
CA VAL A 280 -4.52 -15.14 24.44
C VAL A 280 -4.45 -15.21 22.91
N VAL A 281 -5.57 -15.14 22.21
CA VAL A 281 -5.60 -15.13 20.73
C VAL A 281 -4.89 -13.90 20.18
N LEU A 282 -5.10 -12.72 20.77
CA LEU A 282 -4.38 -11.50 20.38
C LEU A 282 -2.86 -11.67 20.51
N PHE A 283 -2.39 -12.20 21.64
CA PHE A 283 -0.96 -12.46 21.86
C PHE A 283 -0.40 -13.47 20.86
N ILE A 284 -1.13 -14.54 20.56
CA ILE A 284 -0.71 -15.55 19.58
C ILE A 284 -0.58 -14.94 18.18
N VAL A 285 -1.60 -14.21 17.72
CA VAL A 285 -1.59 -13.56 16.40
C VAL A 285 -0.48 -12.50 16.32
N PHE A 286 -0.33 -11.67 17.35
CA PHE A 286 0.73 -10.66 17.41
C PHE A 286 2.12 -11.28 17.42
N PHE A 287 2.32 -12.36 18.17
CA PHE A 287 3.59 -13.09 18.22
C PHE A 287 3.99 -13.59 16.83
N TYR A 288 3.09 -14.28 16.14
CA TYR A 288 3.36 -14.78 14.78
C TYR A 288 3.57 -13.68 13.74
N LEU A 289 2.85 -12.55 13.86
CA LEU A 289 3.06 -11.39 12.99
C LEU A 289 4.37 -10.64 13.27
N SER A 290 4.93 -10.76 14.48
CA SER A 290 6.20 -10.13 14.87
C SER A 290 7.45 -10.88 14.38
N VAL A 291 7.29 -12.11 13.88
CA VAL A 291 8.40 -12.96 13.40
C VAL A 291 9.30 -12.29 12.35
N PRO A 292 8.77 -11.57 11.32
CA PRO A 292 9.61 -10.84 10.37
C PRO A 292 10.49 -9.76 11.03
N LEU A 293 10.00 -9.14 12.10
CA LEU A 293 10.73 -8.12 12.86
C LEU A 293 11.86 -8.75 13.68
N ILE A 294 11.59 -9.91 14.31
CA ILE A 294 12.59 -10.69 15.04
C ILE A 294 13.69 -11.17 14.07
N LEU A 295 13.32 -11.63 12.88
CA LEU A 295 14.28 -12.05 11.86
C LEU A 295 15.13 -10.88 11.36
N SER A 296 14.56 -9.68 11.26
CA SER A 296 15.28 -8.44 10.90
C SER A 296 16.33 -8.06 11.94
N LYS A 297 15.97 -8.04 13.22
CA LYS A 297 16.92 -7.81 14.31
C LYS A 297 17.98 -8.90 14.40
N GLY A 298 17.59 -10.16 14.22
CA GLY A 298 18.50 -11.30 14.17
C GLY A 298 19.54 -11.18 13.06
N TRP A 299 19.20 -10.56 11.92
CA TRP A 299 20.18 -10.33 10.84
C TRP A 299 21.17 -9.21 11.13
N LYS A 300 20.77 -8.16 11.87
CA LYS A 300 21.68 -7.10 12.32
C LYS A 300 22.73 -7.62 13.31
N TYR A 301 22.38 -8.60 14.16
CA TYR A 301 23.25 -9.12 15.21
C TYR A 301 23.98 -10.44 14.90
N CYS A 302 23.39 -11.36 14.14
CA CYS A 302 24.01 -12.67 13.84
C CYS A 302 24.69 -12.73 12.46
N ARG A 303 26.02 -12.61 12.44
CA ARG A 303 26.87 -12.81 11.24
C ARG A 303 26.75 -14.22 10.61
N PHE A 304 26.36 -15.25 11.36
CA PHE A 304 26.23 -16.62 10.85
C PHE A 304 25.11 -16.80 9.80
N LEU A 305 24.06 -15.98 9.88
CA LEU A 305 23.01 -15.92 8.85
C LEU A 305 23.47 -15.22 7.58
N LYS A 306 24.62 -14.54 7.59
CA LYS A 306 25.16 -13.81 6.43
C LYS A 306 25.94 -14.72 5.47
N SER A 307 26.43 -15.90 5.93
CA SER A 307 27.41 -16.70 5.17
C SER A 307 26.84 -17.93 4.46
N LYS A 308 25.55 -18.26 4.63
CA LYS A 308 24.90 -19.41 3.95
C LYS A 308 23.77 -18.99 2.98
N ILE A 309 23.67 -17.70 2.64
CA ILE A 309 22.56 -17.06 1.90
C ILE A 309 23.03 -16.13 0.80
#